data_AF-A0A832SZL0-F1
#
_entry.id   AF-A0A832SZL0-F1
#
_cell.length_a   1.000
_cell.length_b   1.000
_cell.length_c   1.000
_cell.angle_alpha   90.00
_cell.angle_beta   90.00
_cell.angle_gamma   90.00
#
_symmetry.space_group_name_H-M   'P 1'
#
loop_
_entity.id
_entity.type
_entity.pdbx_description
1 polymer ?
#
loop_
_entity_poly.entity_id
_entity_poly.type
_entity_poly.pdbx_seq_one_letter_code
_entity_poly.pdbx_strand_id
1 'polypeptide(L)'
;MTSDDFNIVLEKEKNTALPKLADINVAVVMDSFSYNSYKMEFNAFCLEPDSWLDVFEENEIDLFFCESAWHGVGKSNIINNVAVENIDSPWEHKITYINRDKEKTLLKIIEYCNENDIPTVFWNKEDPKSFDIFVDAALNFDYIFTSDYDSVKKYLVRGHENVHPLLFASQIKHFNPIQNKERSKDIIFAGSWYGYDFPQRCALMKEMFNKIIESGYNLKIYDRNSKISDKNPSWKYPDEYDEFINPSVSFDNMDEVYKESKYSLNINSITNSPTMFARRVFELMSSNTYVISNYSRGVYDLFGNNVYYLDKEESLDLNQQEVERVCEENLYNVLKNHNYTQRFKYILNVIGFEYDESVENVYVIYTDDSYDAVKQDFDKISYNHKKCLMITSNPDLTKDEKDEKIQIINQDDLMNLADSFDGDDYFIIRDLKKDINQKFVDKAVLHYKYLNKDYLIEENANKYILNTTTKYENRLFSNNNFKRIIFSMLNDKKEEYTVYSI
;
A
#
# COMPACT_ATOMS: atom_id res chain seq x y z
N MET A 1 12.71 -51.39 -38.71
CA MET A 1 11.93 -50.28 -39.30
C MET A 1 10.51 -50.49 -38.79
N THR A 2 9.92 -49.71 -37.89
CA THR A 2 10.07 -48.28 -37.53
C THR A 2 9.52 -48.07 -36.11
N SER A 3 10.13 -47.16 -35.33
CA SER A 3 9.54 -45.91 -34.79
C SER A 3 8.59 -46.07 -33.59
N ASP A 4 9.16 -46.35 -32.42
CA ASP A 4 8.62 -45.90 -31.14
C ASP A 4 9.41 -44.64 -30.76
N ASP A 5 8.91 -43.47 -31.17
CA ASP A 5 9.51 -42.19 -30.78
C ASP A 5 9.00 -41.79 -29.38
N PHE A 6 9.99 -41.57 -28.53
CA PHE A 6 9.91 -41.09 -27.16
C PHE A 6 9.13 -39.76 -27.06
N ASN A 7 7.97 -39.78 -26.41
CA ASN A 7 7.43 -38.59 -25.74
C ASN A 7 7.97 -38.60 -24.30
N ILE A 8 9.12 -37.96 -24.12
CA ILE A 8 9.57 -37.51 -22.80
C ILE A 8 8.68 -36.33 -22.44
N VAL A 9 7.72 -36.57 -21.54
CA VAL A 9 7.07 -35.50 -20.78
C VAL A 9 8.19 -34.83 -20.00
N LEU A 10 8.53 -33.60 -20.39
CA LEU A 10 9.34 -32.70 -19.57
C LEU A 10 8.49 -32.38 -18.34
N GLU A 11 8.61 -33.19 -17.28
CA GLU A 11 8.32 -32.71 -15.93
C GLU A 11 9.22 -31.49 -15.73
N LYS A 12 8.63 -30.29 -15.81
CA LYS A 12 9.29 -29.06 -15.38
C LYS A 12 9.67 -29.29 -13.92
N GLU A 13 10.97 -29.44 -13.65
CA GLU A 13 11.52 -29.37 -12.30
C GLU A 13 11.02 -28.04 -11.71
N LYS A 14 10.01 -28.11 -10.83
CA LYS A 14 9.56 -26.94 -10.05
C LYS A 14 10.78 -26.46 -9.28
N ASN A 15 11.21 -25.24 -9.60
CA ASN A 15 12.22 -24.52 -8.87
C ASN A 15 11.85 -24.58 -7.37
N THR A 16 12.72 -25.15 -6.53
CA THR A 16 12.39 -25.46 -5.12
C THR A 16 12.35 -24.22 -4.22
N ALA A 17 12.64 -23.04 -4.76
CA ALA A 17 12.54 -21.78 -4.06
C ALA A 17 11.11 -21.23 -4.18
N LEU A 18 10.50 -20.85 -3.05
CA LEU A 18 9.21 -20.18 -3.04
C LEU A 18 9.30 -18.85 -3.80
N PRO A 19 8.25 -18.43 -4.53
CA PRO A 19 8.26 -17.18 -5.29
C PRO A 19 8.23 -15.97 -4.34
N LYS A 20 8.90 -14.88 -4.71
CA LYS A 20 8.66 -13.57 -4.06
C LYS A 20 7.29 -13.07 -4.49
N LEU A 21 6.65 -12.24 -3.66
CA LEU A 21 5.31 -11.69 -3.95
C LEU A 21 5.17 -11.08 -5.36
N ALA A 22 6.16 -10.28 -5.77
CA ALA A 22 6.16 -9.59 -7.06
C ALA A 22 6.26 -10.53 -8.27
N ASP A 23 6.73 -11.77 -8.05
CA ASP A 23 6.94 -12.78 -9.11
C ASP A 23 5.74 -13.72 -9.26
N ILE A 24 4.74 -13.64 -8.38
CA ILE A 24 3.50 -14.43 -8.48
C ILE A 24 2.68 -13.91 -9.65
N ASN A 25 2.33 -14.79 -10.59
CA ASN A 25 1.57 -14.48 -11.79
C ASN A 25 0.07 -14.53 -11.48
N VAL A 26 -0.58 -13.36 -11.44
CA VAL A 26 -2.00 -13.24 -11.07
C VAL A 26 -2.81 -12.76 -12.26
N ALA A 27 -3.73 -13.60 -12.74
CA ALA A 27 -4.76 -13.17 -13.68
C ALA A 27 -5.78 -12.30 -12.96
N VAL A 28 -6.10 -11.11 -13.48
CA VAL A 28 -6.96 -10.14 -12.81
C VAL A 28 -8.13 -9.65 -13.63
N VAL A 29 -9.25 -9.43 -12.95
CA VAL A 29 -10.40 -8.65 -13.43
C VAL A 29 -10.72 -7.59 -12.39
N MET A 30 -10.34 -6.34 -12.66
CA MET A 30 -10.44 -5.22 -11.72
C MET A 30 -10.81 -3.91 -12.42
N ASP A 31 -11.56 -3.03 -11.75
CA ASP A 31 -11.71 -1.63 -12.16
C ASP A 31 -10.39 -0.85 -11.92
N SER A 32 -10.22 0.27 -12.62
CA SER A 32 -8.96 1.02 -12.69
C SER A 32 -8.34 1.36 -11.33
N PHE A 33 -9.15 1.75 -10.34
CA PHE A 33 -8.69 2.08 -8.99
C PHE A 33 -8.04 0.89 -8.28
N SER A 34 -8.67 -0.28 -8.34
CA SER A 34 -8.14 -1.48 -7.69
C SER A 34 -6.98 -2.06 -8.47
N TYR A 35 -7.03 -2.04 -9.81
CA TYR A 35 -5.88 -2.43 -10.62
C TYR A 35 -4.64 -1.61 -10.27
N ASN A 36 -4.75 -0.28 -10.23
CA ASN A 36 -3.63 0.58 -9.87
C ASN A 36 -3.17 0.41 -8.41
N SER A 37 -4.06 -0.10 -7.55
CA SER A 37 -3.73 -0.42 -6.16
C SER A 37 -2.90 -1.71 -6.04
N TYR A 38 -3.21 -2.74 -6.83
CA TYR A 38 -2.63 -4.08 -6.71
C TYR A 38 -1.51 -4.42 -7.70
N LYS A 39 -1.45 -3.77 -8.87
CA LYS A 39 -0.52 -4.13 -9.97
C LYS A 39 0.98 -4.12 -9.61
N MET A 40 1.35 -3.57 -8.44
CA MET A 40 2.72 -3.51 -7.94
C MET A 40 3.02 -4.55 -6.84
N GLU A 41 2.02 -5.33 -6.44
CA GLU A 41 2.13 -6.35 -5.39
C GLU A 41 2.49 -7.73 -5.94
N PHE A 42 2.20 -7.96 -7.23
CA PHE A 42 2.37 -9.20 -7.96
C PHE A 42 2.49 -8.92 -9.47
N ASN A 43 2.83 -9.94 -10.26
CA ASN A 43 2.85 -9.85 -11.72
C ASN A 43 1.43 -9.96 -12.28
N ALA A 44 0.82 -8.84 -12.63
CA ALA A 44 -0.59 -8.75 -12.98
C ALA A 44 -0.87 -8.98 -14.48
N PHE A 45 -1.78 -9.90 -14.79
CA PHE A 45 -2.26 -10.18 -16.15
C PHE A 45 -3.74 -9.83 -16.28
N CYS A 46 -4.05 -8.69 -16.93
CA CYS A 46 -5.45 -8.31 -17.17
C CYS A 46 -6.14 -9.29 -18.12
N LEU A 47 -7.28 -9.81 -17.71
CA LEU A 47 -8.13 -10.63 -18.58
C LEU A 47 -9.12 -9.75 -19.34
N GLU A 48 -9.33 -10.06 -20.62
CA GLU A 48 -10.40 -9.53 -21.45
C GLU A 48 -11.33 -10.67 -21.90
N PRO A 49 -12.64 -10.44 -22.03
CA PRO A 49 -13.59 -11.52 -22.31
C PRO A 49 -13.35 -12.28 -23.62
N ASP A 50 -12.72 -11.66 -24.60
CA ASP A 50 -12.48 -12.22 -25.93
C ASP A 50 -11.11 -12.93 -26.08
N SER A 51 -10.20 -12.72 -25.12
CA SER A 51 -8.79 -13.15 -25.21
C SER A 51 -8.24 -13.69 -23.89
N TRP A 52 -9.10 -13.99 -22.92
CA TRP A 52 -8.68 -14.53 -21.62
C TRP A 52 -7.92 -15.85 -21.76
N LEU A 53 -8.33 -16.74 -22.69
CA LEU A 53 -7.73 -18.06 -22.84
C LEU A 53 -6.25 -17.94 -23.26
N ASP A 54 -5.94 -17.03 -24.18
CA ASP A 54 -4.57 -16.75 -24.62
C ASP A 54 -3.68 -16.38 -23.42
N VAL A 55 -4.21 -15.61 -22.45
CA VAL A 55 -3.45 -15.23 -21.24
C VAL A 55 -3.07 -16.47 -20.42
N PHE A 56 -3.98 -17.43 -20.25
CA PHE A 56 -3.71 -18.66 -19.50
C PHE A 56 -2.84 -19.66 -20.30
N GLU A 57 -2.93 -19.69 -21.62
CA GLU A 57 -2.13 -20.58 -22.46
C GLU A 57 -0.69 -20.07 -22.65
N GLU A 58 -0.49 -18.75 -22.64
CA GLU A 58 0.83 -18.11 -22.85
C GLU A 58 1.61 -17.89 -21.54
N ASN A 59 0.95 -17.94 -20.37
CA ASN A 59 1.55 -17.60 -19.09
C ASN A 59 1.23 -18.64 -18.03
N GLU A 60 2.17 -18.88 -17.10
CA GLU A 60 1.97 -19.76 -15.95
C GLU A 60 1.21 -18.99 -14.85
N ILE A 61 -0.12 -18.97 -14.91
CA ILE A 61 -0.95 -18.28 -13.93
C ILE A 61 -1.02 -19.08 -12.62
N ASP A 62 -0.65 -18.42 -11.51
CA ASP A 62 -0.64 -19.00 -10.16
C ASP A 62 -1.98 -18.79 -9.43
N LEU A 63 -2.71 -17.73 -9.78
CA LEU A 63 -3.91 -17.28 -9.07
C LEU A 63 -4.82 -16.49 -10.01
N PHE A 64 -6.13 -16.75 -9.95
CA PHE A 64 -7.13 -15.87 -10.56
C PHE A 64 -7.77 -14.98 -9.50
N PHE A 65 -7.60 -13.65 -9.61
CA PHE A 65 -8.15 -12.66 -8.69
C PHE A 65 -9.14 -11.71 -9.40
N CYS A 66 -10.42 -11.96 -9.18
CA CYS A 66 -11.52 -11.15 -9.67
C CYS A 66 -12.05 -10.24 -8.55
N GLU A 67 -12.28 -8.96 -8.82
CA GLU A 67 -13.11 -8.14 -7.94
C GLU A 67 -14.55 -8.05 -8.47
N SER A 68 -15.46 -7.51 -7.65
CA SER A 68 -16.78 -7.05 -8.10
C SER A 68 -16.67 -5.83 -9.03
N ALA A 69 -16.10 -6.02 -10.23
CA ALA A 69 -15.81 -4.97 -11.19
C ALA A 69 -17.08 -4.53 -11.94
N TRP A 70 -17.20 -3.22 -12.16
CA TRP A 70 -18.29 -2.63 -12.94
C TRP A 70 -17.93 -2.56 -14.42
N HIS A 71 -16.69 -2.17 -14.72
CA HIS A 71 -16.19 -1.95 -16.07
C HIS A 71 -15.08 -2.93 -16.43
N GLY A 72 -14.19 -3.20 -15.47
CA GLY A 72 -12.97 -4.01 -15.65
C GLY A 72 -11.95 -3.36 -16.60
N VAL A 73 -10.67 -3.45 -16.26
CA VAL A 73 -9.55 -2.92 -17.04
C VAL A 73 -9.16 -3.92 -18.12
N GLY A 74 -9.19 -3.50 -19.38
CA GLY A 74 -8.53 -4.15 -20.51
C GLY A 74 -7.19 -3.49 -20.85
N LYS A 75 -6.51 -4.03 -21.86
CA LYS A 75 -5.21 -3.55 -22.37
C LYS A 75 -5.28 -2.10 -22.82
N SER A 76 -6.40 -1.69 -23.44
CA SER A 76 -6.62 -0.32 -23.93
C SER A 76 -6.75 0.72 -22.81
N ASN A 77 -7.09 0.29 -21.58
CA ASN A 77 -7.20 1.15 -20.42
C ASN A 77 -5.83 1.48 -19.79
N ILE A 78 -4.76 0.75 -20.14
CA ILE A 78 -3.44 0.92 -19.54
C ILE A 78 -2.61 1.89 -20.39
N ILE A 79 -2.33 3.08 -19.85
CA ILE A 79 -1.50 4.11 -20.47
C ILE A 79 -0.31 4.39 -19.57
N ASN A 80 0.92 4.27 -20.09
CA ASN A 80 2.16 4.46 -19.32
C ASN A 80 2.17 3.63 -18.02
N ASN A 81 1.75 2.37 -18.10
CA ASN A 81 1.60 1.44 -16.97
C ASN A 81 0.55 1.87 -15.93
N VAL A 82 -0.39 2.75 -16.25
CA VAL A 82 -1.46 3.17 -15.35
C VAL A 82 -2.83 2.94 -15.97
N ALA A 83 -3.73 2.27 -15.23
CA ALA A 83 -5.10 2.08 -15.68
C ALA A 83 -5.86 3.39 -15.53
N VAL A 84 -6.35 3.93 -16.64
CA VAL A 84 -7.16 5.15 -16.64
C VAL A 84 -8.62 4.79 -16.83
N GLU A 85 -9.51 5.56 -16.21
CA GLU A 85 -10.93 5.50 -16.53
C GLU A 85 -11.13 6.12 -17.92
N ASN A 86 -11.41 5.29 -18.93
CA ASN A 86 -11.74 5.73 -20.28
C ASN A 86 -13.03 5.01 -20.74
N ILE A 87 -13.42 5.17 -22.02
CA ILE A 87 -14.69 4.62 -22.52
C ILE A 87 -14.70 3.08 -22.59
N ASP A 88 -13.54 2.43 -22.68
CA ASP A 88 -13.50 0.99 -22.82
C ASP A 88 -13.83 0.30 -21.48
N SER A 89 -14.75 -0.66 -21.52
CA SER A 89 -15.32 -1.34 -20.35
C SER A 89 -15.58 -2.81 -20.71
N PRO A 90 -14.53 -3.61 -20.95
CA PRO A 90 -14.65 -4.97 -21.46
C PRO A 90 -15.54 -5.86 -20.58
N TRP A 91 -15.59 -5.64 -19.27
CA TRP A 91 -16.36 -6.42 -18.31
C TRP A 91 -17.74 -5.83 -17.96
N GLU A 92 -18.15 -4.75 -18.63
CA GLU A 92 -19.43 -4.10 -18.36
C GLU A 92 -20.58 -5.12 -18.46
N HIS A 93 -21.37 -5.21 -17.38
CA HIS A 93 -22.49 -6.14 -17.22
C HIS A 93 -22.16 -7.64 -17.28
N LYS A 94 -20.89 -8.05 -17.36
CA LYS A 94 -20.49 -9.47 -17.45
C LYS A 94 -20.31 -10.15 -16.08
N ILE A 95 -20.10 -9.36 -15.02
CA ILE A 95 -19.99 -9.85 -13.64
C ILE A 95 -21.28 -9.62 -12.87
N THR A 96 -21.87 -8.43 -13.03
CA THR A 96 -23.14 -8.06 -12.38
C THR A 96 -24.27 -8.98 -12.85
N TYR A 97 -25.07 -9.50 -11.93
CA TYR A 97 -26.18 -10.42 -12.23
C TYR A 97 -25.76 -11.51 -13.24
N ILE A 98 -24.63 -12.17 -12.99
CA ILE A 98 -23.95 -13.10 -13.91
C ILE A 98 -24.87 -14.07 -14.66
N ASN A 99 -25.97 -14.51 -14.04
CA ASN A 99 -26.99 -15.37 -14.64
C ASN A 99 -27.69 -14.77 -15.88
N ARG A 100 -27.59 -13.45 -16.08
CA ARG A 100 -28.11 -12.72 -17.24
C ARG A 100 -27.09 -12.59 -18.37
N ASP A 101 -25.80 -12.80 -18.09
CA ASP A 101 -24.78 -12.82 -19.13
C ASP A 101 -24.97 -14.06 -20.02
N LYS A 102 -25.10 -13.82 -21.32
CA LYS A 102 -25.31 -14.88 -22.31
C LYS A 102 -24.02 -15.59 -22.66
N GLU A 103 -22.89 -14.89 -22.60
CA GLU A 103 -21.59 -15.43 -22.98
C GLU A 103 -21.00 -16.32 -21.88
N LYS A 104 -21.39 -16.04 -20.62
CA LYS A 104 -20.95 -16.74 -19.42
C LYS A 104 -19.43 -16.80 -19.32
N THR A 105 -18.75 -15.75 -19.78
CA THR A 105 -17.30 -15.75 -19.94
C THR A 105 -16.59 -15.93 -18.62
N LEU A 106 -17.06 -15.26 -17.56
CA LEU A 106 -16.50 -15.43 -16.22
C LEU A 106 -16.61 -16.88 -15.72
N LEU A 107 -17.74 -17.55 -15.96
CA LEU A 107 -17.92 -18.95 -15.56
C LEU A 107 -16.97 -19.89 -16.31
N LYS A 108 -16.69 -19.63 -17.59
CA LYS A 108 -15.71 -20.41 -18.38
C LYS A 108 -14.29 -20.24 -17.85
N ILE A 109 -13.91 -19.03 -17.42
CA ILE A 109 -12.60 -18.79 -16.80
C ILE A 109 -12.47 -19.57 -15.49
N ILE A 110 -13.50 -19.52 -14.64
CA ILE A 110 -13.52 -20.27 -13.38
C ILE A 110 -13.44 -21.78 -13.65
N GLU A 111 -14.21 -22.29 -14.62
CA GLU A 111 -14.14 -23.70 -15.03
C GLU A 111 -12.74 -24.09 -15.50
N TYR A 112 -12.08 -23.27 -16.32
CA TYR A 112 -10.70 -23.49 -16.73
C TYR A 112 -9.73 -23.51 -15.54
N CYS A 113 -9.88 -22.58 -14.60
CA CYS A 113 -9.05 -22.52 -13.39
C CYS A 113 -9.19 -23.82 -12.57
N ASN A 114 -10.43 -24.28 -12.39
CA ASN A 114 -10.72 -25.54 -11.70
C ASN A 114 -10.13 -26.76 -12.40
N GLU A 115 -10.16 -26.81 -13.73
CA GLU A 115 -9.55 -27.90 -14.52
C GLU A 115 -8.02 -27.92 -14.46
N ASN A 116 -7.38 -26.79 -14.10
CA ASN A 116 -5.93 -26.61 -14.07
C ASN A 116 -5.37 -26.37 -12.66
N ASP A 117 -6.15 -26.65 -11.61
CA ASP A 117 -5.76 -26.46 -10.20
C ASP A 117 -5.29 -25.03 -9.86
N ILE A 118 -5.85 -24.02 -10.53
CA ILE A 118 -5.57 -22.59 -10.28
C ILE A 118 -6.59 -22.07 -9.25
N PRO A 119 -6.18 -21.61 -8.05
CA PRO A 119 -7.11 -21.08 -7.07
C PRO A 119 -7.81 -19.83 -7.59
N THR A 120 -9.09 -19.70 -7.27
CA THR A 120 -9.92 -18.56 -7.68
C THR A 120 -10.37 -17.73 -6.47
N VAL A 121 -10.16 -16.41 -6.57
CA VAL A 121 -10.48 -15.44 -5.51
C VAL A 121 -11.43 -14.39 -6.05
N PHE A 122 -12.55 -14.17 -5.36
CA PHE A 122 -13.47 -13.06 -5.60
C PHE A 122 -13.43 -12.02 -4.49
N TRP A 123 -13.19 -10.74 -4.77
CA TRP A 123 -13.34 -9.66 -3.79
C TRP A 123 -14.53 -8.75 -4.10
N ASN A 124 -15.58 -8.83 -3.28
CA ASN A 124 -16.67 -7.87 -3.33
C ASN A 124 -16.29 -6.59 -2.57
N LYS A 125 -15.87 -5.57 -3.32
CA LYS A 125 -15.29 -4.33 -2.78
C LYS A 125 -16.32 -3.34 -2.26
N GLU A 126 -17.60 -3.50 -2.62
CA GLU A 126 -18.66 -2.53 -2.29
C GLU A 126 -19.79 -3.12 -1.44
N ASP A 127 -19.55 -4.26 -0.80
CA ASP A 127 -20.47 -4.76 0.22
C ASP A 127 -20.60 -3.76 1.38
N PRO A 128 -21.78 -3.65 2.03
CA PRO A 128 -23.00 -4.41 1.76
C PRO A 128 -23.85 -3.86 0.61
N LYS A 129 -23.48 -2.72 0.01
CA LYS A 129 -24.32 -2.01 -0.98
C LYS A 129 -24.53 -2.84 -2.25
N SER A 130 -23.48 -3.48 -2.74
CA SER A 130 -23.50 -4.19 -4.01
C SER A 130 -23.70 -5.71 -3.87
N PHE A 131 -24.00 -6.21 -2.66
CA PHE A 131 -24.13 -7.64 -2.37
C PHE A 131 -25.06 -8.37 -3.35
N ASP A 132 -26.31 -7.92 -3.48
CA ASP A 132 -27.30 -8.59 -4.32
C ASP A 132 -26.98 -8.55 -5.83
N ILE A 133 -26.05 -7.68 -6.24
CA ILE A 133 -25.63 -7.52 -7.63
C ILE A 133 -24.58 -8.57 -8.01
N PHE A 134 -23.66 -8.87 -7.07
CA PHE A 134 -22.47 -9.69 -7.33
C PHE A 134 -22.50 -11.06 -6.65
N VAL A 135 -23.41 -11.31 -5.70
CA VAL A 135 -23.46 -12.56 -4.94
C VAL A 135 -23.52 -13.80 -5.84
N ASP A 136 -24.32 -13.78 -6.91
CA ASP A 136 -24.43 -14.91 -7.82
C ASP A 136 -23.11 -15.21 -8.56
N ALA A 137 -22.28 -14.20 -8.81
CA ALA A 137 -20.94 -14.38 -9.38
C ALA A 137 -19.97 -14.92 -8.33
N ALA A 138 -19.93 -14.26 -7.16
CA ALA A 138 -19.04 -14.58 -6.06
C ALA A 138 -19.12 -16.04 -5.61
N LEU A 139 -20.34 -16.62 -5.58
CA LEU A 139 -20.57 -17.99 -5.14
C LEU A 139 -19.96 -19.09 -6.03
N ASN A 140 -19.37 -18.74 -7.18
CA ASN A 140 -18.69 -19.70 -8.06
C ASN A 140 -17.17 -19.79 -7.82
N PHE A 141 -16.60 -18.91 -6.99
CA PHE A 141 -15.16 -18.90 -6.69
C PHE A 141 -14.82 -19.80 -5.52
N ASP A 142 -13.54 -20.16 -5.34
CA ASP A 142 -13.08 -20.97 -4.21
C ASP A 142 -13.05 -20.18 -2.90
N TYR A 143 -12.71 -18.89 -3.00
CA TYR A 143 -12.59 -17.96 -1.87
C TYR A 143 -13.31 -16.64 -2.17
N ILE A 144 -14.12 -16.20 -1.21
CA ILE A 144 -14.79 -14.88 -1.26
C ILE A 144 -14.16 -13.98 -0.20
N PHE A 145 -13.71 -12.82 -0.65
CA PHE A 145 -13.40 -11.69 0.21
C PHE A 145 -14.46 -10.62 0.09
N THR A 146 -14.76 -9.92 1.19
CA THR A 146 -15.75 -8.84 1.22
C THR A 146 -15.22 -7.64 2.00
N SER A 147 -15.49 -6.42 1.53
CA SER A 147 -15.10 -5.19 2.25
C SER A 147 -15.89 -5.00 3.56
N ASP A 148 -17.03 -5.67 3.72
CA ASP A 148 -17.91 -5.58 4.88
C ASP A 148 -17.93 -6.88 5.69
N TYR A 149 -17.38 -6.85 6.91
CA TYR A 149 -17.34 -7.97 7.83
C TYR A 149 -18.72 -8.60 8.06
N ASP A 150 -19.77 -7.78 8.20
CA ASP A 150 -21.13 -8.27 8.45
C ASP A 150 -21.71 -9.02 7.24
N SER A 151 -21.17 -8.78 6.03
CA SER A 151 -21.56 -9.49 4.81
C SER A 151 -20.94 -10.89 4.71
N VAL A 152 -19.90 -11.22 5.49
CA VAL A 152 -19.37 -12.60 5.60
C VAL A 152 -20.49 -13.58 5.93
N LYS A 153 -21.30 -13.26 6.94
CA LYS A 153 -22.45 -14.09 7.35
C LYS A 153 -23.46 -14.27 6.23
N LYS A 154 -23.65 -13.28 5.35
CA LYS A 154 -24.60 -13.37 4.24
C LYS A 154 -24.16 -14.41 3.21
N TYR A 155 -22.87 -14.47 2.87
CA TYR A 155 -22.34 -15.52 1.98
C TYR A 155 -22.36 -16.90 2.64
N LEU A 156 -22.01 -17.01 3.93
CA LEU A 156 -22.09 -18.28 4.66
C LEU A 156 -23.51 -18.88 4.63
N VAL A 157 -24.54 -18.04 4.82
CA VAL A 157 -25.95 -18.47 4.73
C VAL A 157 -26.35 -18.91 3.31
N ARG A 158 -25.64 -18.45 2.28
CA ARG A 158 -25.81 -18.90 0.89
C ARG A 158 -25.01 -20.17 0.57
N GLY A 159 -24.30 -20.73 1.53
CA GLY A 159 -23.64 -22.03 1.43
C GLY A 159 -22.16 -21.98 1.04
N HIS A 160 -21.53 -20.80 0.97
CA HIS A 160 -20.10 -20.69 0.73
C HIS A 160 -19.32 -20.79 2.03
N GLU A 161 -18.24 -21.58 2.07
CA GLU A 161 -17.51 -21.85 3.32
C GLU A 161 -16.30 -20.94 3.53
N ASN A 162 -15.56 -20.61 2.47
CA ASN A 162 -14.35 -19.78 2.55
C ASN A 162 -14.65 -18.30 2.31
N VAL A 163 -15.16 -17.61 3.34
CA VAL A 163 -15.55 -16.20 3.24
C VAL A 163 -14.83 -15.36 4.29
N HIS A 164 -14.14 -14.30 3.84
CA HIS A 164 -13.23 -13.54 4.68
C HIS A 164 -13.39 -12.02 4.49
N PRO A 165 -13.23 -11.19 5.55
CA PRO A 165 -13.17 -9.75 5.38
C PRO A 165 -11.86 -9.34 4.69
N LEU A 166 -11.92 -8.38 3.76
CA LEU A 166 -10.75 -7.75 3.13
C LEU A 166 -10.98 -6.25 3.01
N LEU A 167 -10.35 -5.49 3.91
CA LEU A 167 -10.42 -4.03 3.92
C LEU A 167 -9.67 -3.45 2.72
N PHE A 168 -10.08 -2.26 2.30
CA PHE A 168 -9.21 -1.39 1.51
C PHE A 168 -7.87 -1.11 2.23
N ALA A 169 -6.93 -0.57 1.47
CA ALA A 169 -5.60 -0.22 1.94
C ALA A 169 -5.04 0.96 1.13
N SER A 170 -3.82 1.38 1.45
CA SER A 170 -3.07 2.35 0.65
C SER A 170 -2.04 1.67 -0.25
N GLN A 171 -1.90 2.15 -1.49
CA GLN A 171 -0.77 1.82 -2.35
C GLN A 171 0.35 2.83 -2.06
N ILE A 172 1.28 2.45 -1.18
CA ILE A 172 2.26 3.36 -0.59
C ILE A 172 3.31 3.88 -1.58
N LYS A 173 3.54 3.19 -2.70
CA LYS A 173 4.37 3.73 -3.79
C LYS A 173 3.73 4.94 -4.47
N HIS A 174 2.40 5.03 -4.44
CA HIS A 174 1.65 6.15 -4.99
C HIS A 174 1.32 7.20 -3.93
N PHE A 175 0.80 6.77 -2.78
CA PHE A 175 0.45 7.64 -1.65
C PHE A 175 1.48 7.52 -0.54
N ASN A 176 2.35 8.51 -0.42
CA ASN A 176 3.44 8.57 0.56
C ASN A 176 3.65 10.01 1.04
N PRO A 177 4.36 10.24 2.14
CA PRO A 177 4.51 11.58 2.71
C PRO A 177 5.56 12.45 1.99
N ILE A 178 6.21 11.98 0.92
CA ILE A 178 7.25 12.75 0.23
C ILE A 178 6.70 14.11 -0.20
N GLN A 179 7.33 15.16 0.32
CA GLN A 179 6.88 16.52 0.16
C GLN A 179 7.74 17.26 -0.87
N ASN A 180 7.12 17.60 -2.00
CA ASN A 180 7.77 18.35 -3.08
C ASN A 180 7.48 19.86 -3.03
N LYS A 181 6.47 20.28 -2.25
CA LYS A 181 5.96 21.65 -2.16
C LYS A 181 5.50 21.94 -0.73
N GLU A 182 5.42 23.20 -0.35
CA GLU A 182 4.79 23.59 0.91
C GLU A 182 3.29 23.23 0.89
N ARG A 183 2.78 22.66 1.99
CA ARG A 183 1.39 22.23 2.10
C ARG A 183 0.53 23.35 2.66
N SER A 184 -0.61 23.61 2.03
CA SER A 184 -1.56 24.62 2.50
C SER A 184 -2.28 24.19 3.79
N LYS A 185 -3.18 25.06 4.27
CA LYS A 185 -4.10 24.76 5.38
C LYS A 185 -5.55 24.68 4.90
N ASP A 186 -5.78 24.51 3.60
CA ASP A 186 -7.13 24.31 3.05
C ASP A 186 -7.71 22.96 3.51
N ILE A 187 -9.01 22.78 3.52
CA ILE A 187 -9.62 21.47 3.74
C ILE A 187 -10.05 20.92 2.40
N ILE A 188 -9.38 19.85 1.99
CA ILE A 188 -9.61 19.23 0.68
C ILE A 188 -10.66 18.13 0.79
N PHE A 189 -11.70 18.19 -0.03
CA PHE A 189 -12.65 17.11 -0.24
C PHE A 189 -12.59 16.61 -1.68
N ALA A 190 -12.15 15.37 -1.90
CA ALA A 190 -12.11 14.78 -3.24
C ALA A 190 -13.18 13.71 -3.40
N GLY A 191 -14.39 14.09 -3.79
CA GLY A 191 -15.53 13.19 -3.92
C GLY A 191 -16.68 13.82 -4.70
N SER A 192 -17.75 13.04 -4.91
CA SER A 192 -18.90 13.48 -5.70
C SER A 192 -20.18 13.59 -4.89
N TRP A 193 -21.11 14.37 -5.42
CA TRP A 193 -22.47 14.49 -4.92
C TRP A 193 -23.30 13.33 -5.47
N TYR A 194 -24.02 12.63 -4.59
CA TYR A 194 -24.87 11.48 -4.95
C TYR A 194 -26.26 11.68 -4.35
N GLY A 195 -26.98 12.70 -4.84
CA GLY A 195 -28.22 13.16 -4.24
C GLY A 195 -29.35 12.13 -4.25
N TYR A 196 -29.39 11.26 -5.26
CA TYR A 196 -30.38 10.18 -5.34
C TYR A 196 -29.99 8.96 -4.49
N ASP A 197 -28.75 8.47 -4.65
CA ASP A 197 -28.30 7.23 -4.01
C ASP A 197 -28.02 7.39 -2.51
N PHE A 198 -27.61 8.59 -2.08
CA PHE A 198 -27.18 8.85 -0.70
C PHE A 198 -27.64 10.22 -0.17
N PRO A 199 -28.96 10.49 -0.09
CA PRO A 199 -29.48 11.78 0.37
C PRO A 199 -29.03 12.14 1.79
N GLN A 200 -28.94 11.16 2.70
CA GLN A 200 -28.47 11.39 4.08
C GLN A 200 -27.00 11.80 4.11
N ARG A 201 -26.15 11.16 3.30
CA ARG A 201 -24.74 11.54 3.14
C ARG A 201 -24.62 12.97 2.62
N CYS A 202 -25.43 13.33 1.63
CA CYS A 202 -25.42 14.68 1.05
C CYS A 202 -25.84 15.75 2.07
N ALA A 203 -26.85 15.47 2.90
CA ALA A 203 -27.25 16.36 3.99
C ALA A 203 -26.11 16.55 5.02
N LEU A 204 -25.46 15.46 5.42
CA LEU A 204 -24.31 15.50 6.32
C LEU A 204 -23.12 16.24 5.71
N MET A 205 -22.85 16.03 4.43
CA MET A 205 -21.81 16.74 3.70
C MET A 205 -22.04 18.25 3.69
N LYS A 206 -23.29 18.68 3.49
CA LYS A 206 -23.70 20.08 3.59
C LYS A 206 -23.39 20.66 4.98
N GLU A 207 -23.78 19.95 6.05
CA GLU A 207 -23.49 20.35 7.43
C GLU A 207 -21.98 20.53 7.68
N MET A 208 -21.18 19.54 7.28
CA MET A 208 -19.74 19.55 7.51
C MET A 208 -19.04 20.64 6.68
N PHE A 209 -19.45 20.86 5.42
CA PHE A 209 -18.93 21.97 4.61
C PHE A 209 -19.20 23.32 5.26
N ASN A 210 -20.40 23.52 5.80
CA ASN A 210 -20.74 24.77 6.47
C ASN A 210 -19.91 24.96 7.74
N LYS A 211 -19.75 23.93 8.58
CA LYS A 211 -18.85 23.99 9.76
C LYS A 211 -17.42 24.36 9.39
N ILE A 212 -16.90 23.82 8.29
CA ILE A 212 -15.56 24.15 7.77
C ILE A 212 -15.46 25.64 7.42
N ILE A 213 -16.41 26.15 6.64
CA ILE A 213 -16.45 27.54 6.17
C ILE A 213 -16.61 28.50 7.35
N GLU A 214 -17.52 28.22 8.28
CA GLU A 214 -17.78 29.02 9.47
C GLU A 214 -16.59 29.08 10.43
N SER A 215 -15.77 28.03 10.46
CA SER A 215 -14.54 27.98 11.27
C SER A 215 -13.36 28.76 10.65
N GLY A 216 -13.56 29.40 9.49
CA GLY A 216 -12.58 30.24 8.82
C GLY A 216 -11.53 29.47 8.00
N TYR A 217 -11.70 28.16 7.82
CA TYR A 217 -10.90 27.38 6.89
C TYR A 217 -11.42 27.52 5.46
N ASN A 218 -10.51 27.51 4.49
CA ASN A 218 -10.88 27.48 3.09
C ASN A 218 -11.21 26.04 2.67
N LEU A 219 -12.34 25.84 1.96
CA LEU A 219 -12.77 24.54 1.45
C LEU A 219 -12.36 24.41 -0.03
N LYS A 220 -11.86 23.24 -0.42
CA LYS A 220 -11.65 22.89 -1.84
C LYS A 220 -12.30 21.55 -2.15
N ILE A 221 -13.17 21.54 -3.15
CA ILE A 221 -13.88 20.35 -3.61
C ILE A 221 -13.33 19.92 -4.96
N TYR A 222 -12.82 18.69 -5.06
CA TYR A 222 -12.45 18.06 -6.33
C TYR A 222 -13.56 17.07 -6.74
N ASP A 223 -14.46 17.50 -7.64
CA ASP A 223 -15.59 16.68 -8.08
C ASP A 223 -15.21 15.76 -9.25
N ARG A 224 -15.20 14.45 -8.97
CA ARG A 224 -14.92 13.40 -9.96
C ARG A 224 -16.00 13.33 -11.05
N ASN A 225 -17.24 13.68 -10.71
CA ASN A 225 -18.40 13.59 -11.61
C ASN A 225 -18.69 14.90 -12.33
N SER A 226 -17.81 15.91 -12.25
CA SER A 226 -18.03 17.23 -12.86
C SER A 226 -18.29 17.18 -14.36
N LYS A 227 -17.81 16.16 -15.07
CA LYS A 227 -18.06 15.95 -16.51
C LYS A 227 -19.42 15.29 -16.83
N ILE A 228 -20.07 14.68 -15.84
CA ILE A 228 -21.29 13.90 -15.99
C ILE A 228 -22.47 14.55 -15.24
N SER A 229 -22.21 15.41 -14.26
CA SER A 229 -23.22 16.14 -13.49
C SER A 229 -24.14 17.00 -14.37
N ASP A 230 -23.65 17.54 -15.49
CA ASP A 230 -24.47 18.24 -16.49
C ASP A 230 -25.55 17.34 -17.12
N LYS A 231 -25.29 16.03 -17.20
CA LYS A 231 -26.21 15.03 -17.75
C LYS A 231 -27.09 14.38 -16.68
N ASN A 232 -26.68 14.46 -15.41
CA ASN A 232 -27.42 13.92 -14.29
C ASN A 232 -27.48 14.94 -13.12
N PRO A 233 -28.54 15.76 -13.05
CA PRO A 233 -28.68 16.78 -12.00
C PRO A 233 -28.62 16.24 -10.57
N SER A 234 -28.94 14.95 -10.37
CA SER A 234 -28.84 14.31 -9.04
C SER A 234 -27.39 14.18 -8.55
N TRP A 235 -26.41 14.36 -9.43
CA TRP A 235 -24.98 14.34 -9.12
C TRP A 235 -24.34 15.74 -9.12
N LYS A 236 -25.13 16.79 -9.33
CA LYS A 236 -24.64 18.17 -9.23
C LYS A 236 -24.60 18.61 -7.77
N TYR A 237 -23.51 19.26 -7.37
CA TYR A 237 -23.43 19.95 -6.08
C TYR A 237 -24.45 21.11 -6.01
N PRO A 238 -24.92 21.47 -4.81
CA PRO A 238 -25.67 22.72 -4.59
C PRO A 238 -24.90 23.96 -5.04
N ASP A 239 -25.59 24.92 -5.66
CA ASP A 239 -25.00 26.12 -6.26
C ASP A 239 -24.21 27.00 -5.24
N GLU A 240 -24.55 26.91 -3.96
CA GLU A 240 -23.84 27.59 -2.87
C GLU A 240 -22.38 27.13 -2.70
N TYR A 241 -21.98 26.01 -3.34
CA TYR A 241 -20.63 25.48 -3.29
C TYR A 241 -19.81 25.69 -4.57
N ASP A 242 -20.38 26.34 -5.59
CA ASP A 242 -19.74 26.49 -6.90
C ASP A 242 -18.35 27.15 -6.83
N GLU A 243 -18.13 28.09 -5.91
CA GLU A 243 -16.84 28.77 -5.73
C GLU A 243 -15.73 27.89 -5.12
N PHE A 244 -16.10 26.78 -4.46
CA PHE A 244 -15.15 25.83 -3.87
C PHE A 244 -14.82 24.66 -4.81
N ILE A 245 -15.56 24.49 -5.91
CA ILE A 245 -15.40 23.37 -6.83
C ILE A 245 -14.23 23.63 -7.78
N ASN A 246 -13.29 22.69 -7.77
CA ASN A 246 -12.13 22.63 -8.63
C ASN A 246 -12.34 21.55 -9.71
N PRO A 247 -11.61 21.61 -10.84
CA PRO A 247 -11.69 20.61 -11.89
C PRO A 247 -11.46 19.18 -11.38
N SER A 248 -12.12 18.19 -11.99
CA SER A 248 -11.87 16.77 -11.70
C SER A 248 -10.39 16.42 -11.90
N VAL A 249 -9.83 15.64 -10.97
CA VAL A 249 -8.47 15.12 -11.05
C VAL A 249 -8.54 13.62 -11.29
N SER A 250 -7.74 13.11 -12.24
CA SER A 250 -7.64 11.67 -12.50
C SER A 250 -6.99 10.95 -11.31
N PHE A 251 -7.26 9.65 -11.17
CA PHE A 251 -6.71 8.86 -10.07
C PHE A 251 -5.19 9.00 -9.92
N ASP A 252 -4.47 9.01 -11.05
CA ASP A 252 -3.01 9.01 -11.10
C ASP A 252 -2.37 10.32 -10.61
N ASN A 253 -3.18 11.35 -10.41
CA ASN A 253 -2.76 12.65 -9.87
C ASN A 253 -3.39 12.90 -8.48
N MET A 254 -4.06 11.89 -7.91
CA MET A 254 -4.78 12.05 -6.65
C MET A 254 -3.83 12.17 -5.46
N ASP A 255 -2.61 11.63 -5.57
CA ASP A 255 -1.55 11.81 -4.58
C ASP A 255 -1.17 13.29 -4.42
N GLU A 256 -1.08 14.06 -5.52
CA GLU A 256 -0.78 15.49 -5.46
C GLU A 256 -1.85 16.26 -4.69
N VAL A 257 -3.13 15.94 -4.94
CA VAL A 257 -4.27 16.55 -4.24
C VAL A 257 -4.28 16.20 -2.76
N TYR A 258 -3.98 14.95 -2.40
CA TYR A 258 -3.94 14.52 -1.00
C TYR A 258 -2.76 15.12 -0.24
N LYS A 259 -1.66 15.43 -0.93
CA LYS A 259 -0.49 16.13 -0.37
C LYS A 259 -0.61 17.65 -0.39
N GLU A 260 -1.49 18.23 -1.20
CA GLU A 260 -1.61 19.70 -1.39
C GLU A 260 -1.81 20.46 -0.07
N SER A 261 -2.61 19.90 0.83
CA SER A 261 -2.91 20.51 2.12
C SER A 261 -2.62 19.56 3.27
N LYS A 262 -2.42 20.11 4.47
CA LYS A 262 -2.31 19.37 5.73
C LYS A 262 -3.62 18.66 6.12
N TYR A 263 -4.77 19.10 5.62
CA TYR A 263 -6.09 18.62 6.03
C TYR A 263 -6.91 18.11 4.86
N SER A 264 -7.62 17.01 5.06
CA SER A 264 -8.61 16.54 4.09
C SER A 264 -9.85 15.99 4.78
N LEU A 265 -11.00 16.26 4.17
CA LEU A 265 -12.29 15.76 4.56
C LEU A 265 -12.57 14.41 3.88
N ASN A 266 -13.01 13.44 4.66
CA ASN A 266 -13.56 12.18 4.20
C ASN A 266 -15.02 12.03 4.64
N ILE A 267 -15.89 11.55 3.74
CA ILE A 267 -17.29 11.30 4.08
C ILE A 267 -17.68 9.87 3.67
N ASN A 268 -18.03 9.06 4.67
CA ASN A 268 -18.47 7.69 4.52
C ASN A 268 -19.99 7.60 4.37
N SER A 269 -20.45 6.88 3.33
CA SER A 269 -21.88 6.57 3.13
C SER A 269 -22.33 5.41 4.03
N ILE A 270 -21.46 4.43 4.23
CA ILE A 270 -21.69 3.28 5.10
C ILE A 270 -21.06 3.60 6.45
N THR A 271 -21.87 3.79 7.48
CA THR A 271 -21.40 4.25 8.80
C THR A 271 -21.40 3.15 9.86
N ASN A 272 -22.15 2.07 9.65
CA ASN A 272 -22.32 1.01 10.65
C ASN A 272 -21.42 -0.21 10.43
N SER A 273 -20.80 -0.34 9.26
CA SER A 273 -19.93 -1.48 8.96
C SER A 273 -18.68 -1.46 9.85
N PRO A 274 -18.25 -2.62 10.40
CA PRO A 274 -16.99 -2.73 11.13
C PRO A 274 -15.75 -2.56 10.25
N THR A 275 -15.85 -2.74 8.92
CA THR A 275 -14.67 -2.78 8.04
C THR A 275 -14.82 -1.99 6.74
N MET A 276 -16.06 -1.72 6.29
CA MET A 276 -16.31 -0.98 5.05
C MET A 276 -16.32 0.53 5.32
N PHE A 277 -15.29 1.20 4.80
CA PHE A 277 -15.20 2.66 4.69
C PHE A 277 -14.28 3.04 3.52
N ALA A 278 -14.27 4.32 3.15
CA ALA A 278 -13.56 4.77 1.96
C ALA A 278 -12.04 4.51 2.03
N ARG A 279 -11.48 3.95 0.95
CA ARG A 279 -10.01 3.77 0.79
C ARG A 279 -9.21 5.05 1.01
N ARG A 280 -9.81 6.21 0.71
CA ARG A 280 -9.27 7.56 0.93
C ARG A 280 -8.69 7.73 2.33
N VAL A 281 -9.29 7.15 3.35
CA VAL A 281 -8.78 7.24 4.73
C VAL A 281 -7.34 6.73 4.82
N PHE A 282 -7.05 5.56 4.23
CA PHE A 282 -5.70 5.00 4.19
C PHE A 282 -4.76 5.84 3.32
N GLU A 283 -5.23 6.25 2.15
CA GLU A 283 -4.44 7.04 1.18
C GLU A 283 -4.01 8.40 1.75
N LEU A 284 -4.91 9.10 2.46
CA LEU A 284 -4.62 10.34 3.18
C LEU A 284 -3.61 10.12 4.30
N MET A 285 -3.79 9.09 5.12
CA MET A 285 -2.90 8.78 6.25
C MET A 285 -1.50 8.41 5.79
N SER A 286 -1.35 7.60 4.73
CA SER A 286 -0.03 7.32 4.13
C SER A 286 0.60 8.55 3.47
N SER A 287 -0.21 9.56 3.10
CA SER A 287 0.27 10.85 2.60
C SER A 287 0.60 11.84 3.74
N ASN A 288 0.55 11.39 5.00
CA ASN A 288 0.70 12.20 6.21
C ASN A 288 -0.27 13.40 6.23
N THR A 289 -1.49 13.20 5.74
CA THR A 289 -2.59 14.19 5.71
C THR A 289 -3.57 13.90 6.84
N TYR A 290 -3.92 14.93 7.61
CA TYR A 290 -4.84 14.79 8.72
C TYR A 290 -6.26 14.56 8.21
N VAL A 291 -6.89 13.49 8.71
CA VAL A 291 -8.22 13.07 8.27
C VAL A 291 -9.28 13.67 9.18
N ILE A 292 -10.10 14.54 8.59
CA ILE A 292 -11.36 15.00 9.15
C ILE A 292 -12.44 14.13 8.53
N SER A 293 -13.34 13.56 9.31
CA SER A 293 -14.39 12.68 8.77
C SER A 293 -15.70 12.80 9.51
N ASN A 294 -16.76 12.20 8.96
CA ASN A 294 -17.91 11.84 9.77
C ASN A 294 -17.62 10.54 10.52
N TYR A 295 -18.33 10.31 11.62
CA TYR A 295 -18.27 9.07 12.35
C TYR A 295 -18.72 7.91 11.45
N SER A 296 -17.87 6.89 11.41
CA SER A 296 -18.22 5.56 10.93
C SER A 296 -17.53 4.55 11.82
N ARG A 297 -18.22 3.46 12.13
CA ARG A 297 -17.74 2.41 13.01
C ARG A 297 -16.40 1.86 12.56
N GLY A 298 -16.25 1.50 11.29
CA GLY A 298 -14.98 0.93 10.81
C GLY A 298 -13.78 1.86 10.91
N VAL A 299 -13.96 3.17 10.71
CA VAL A 299 -12.87 4.14 10.92
C VAL A 299 -12.54 4.26 12.41
N TYR A 300 -13.55 4.31 13.28
CA TYR A 300 -13.36 4.39 14.72
C TYR A 300 -12.74 3.13 15.33
N ASP A 301 -13.19 1.95 14.91
CA ASP A 301 -12.67 0.67 15.39
C ASP A 301 -11.19 0.50 15.00
N LEU A 302 -10.77 1.04 13.84
CA LEU A 302 -9.40 0.90 13.36
C LEU A 302 -8.44 2.02 13.81
N PHE A 303 -8.92 3.26 13.90
CA PHE A 303 -8.08 4.43 14.16
C PHE A 303 -8.47 5.20 15.44
N GLY A 304 -9.57 4.85 16.10
CA GLY A 304 -10.02 5.49 17.33
C GLY A 304 -10.11 7.01 17.18
N ASN A 305 -9.49 7.72 18.12
CA ASN A 305 -9.44 9.18 18.16
C ASN A 305 -8.32 9.78 17.29
N ASN A 306 -7.60 8.98 16.50
CA ASN A 306 -6.63 9.49 15.54
C ASN A 306 -7.30 10.00 14.24
N VAL A 307 -8.60 10.25 14.26
CA VAL A 307 -9.40 10.88 13.19
C VAL A 307 -10.31 11.91 13.85
N TYR A 308 -10.47 13.07 13.23
CA TYR A 308 -11.36 14.11 13.75
C TYR A 308 -12.79 13.90 13.23
N TYR A 309 -13.72 13.54 14.10
CA TYR A 309 -15.12 13.28 13.73
C TYR A 309 -15.97 14.55 13.79
N LEU A 310 -15.96 15.36 12.73
CA LEU A 310 -16.59 16.69 12.70
C LEU A 310 -18.13 16.67 12.82
N ASP A 311 -18.77 15.55 12.51
CA ASP A 311 -20.22 15.35 12.75
C ASP A 311 -20.57 15.14 14.24
N LYS A 312 -19.57 14.96 15.11
CA LYS A 312 -19.72 14.87 16.56
C LYS A 312 -19.32 16.15 17.30
N GLU A 313 -18.80 17.12 16.57
CA GLU A 313 -18.32 18.40 17.11
C GLU A 313 -19.25 19.54 16.68
N GLU A 314 -19.36 20.57 17.51
CA GLU A 314 -20.15 21.77 17.19
C GLU A 314 -19.44 22.65 16.15
N SER A 315 -18.10 22.71 16.21
CA SER A 315 -17.25 23.49 15.32
C SER A 315 -15.93 22.77 15.02
N LEU A 316 -15.22 23.19 13.98
CA LEU A 316 -13.89 22.66 13.69
C LEU A 316 -12.83 23.44 14.48
N ASP A 317 -12.20 22.79 15.45
CA ASP A 317 -11.07 23.35 16.20
C ASP A 317 -9.89 22.36 16.19
N LEU A 318 -8.77 22.77 15.59
CA LEU A 318 -7.62 21.90 15.35
C LEU A 318 -6.42 22.35 16.19
N ASN A 319 -5.99 21.49 17.11
CA ASN A 319 -4.73 21.66 17.83
C ASN A 319 -3.56 21.17 16.97
N GLN A 320 -2.66 22.08 16.57
CA GLN A 320 -1.56 21.77 15.65
C GLN A 320 -0.59 20.69 16.19
N GLN A 321 -0.30 20.67 17.49
CA GLN A 321 0.60 19.66 18.07
C GLN A 321 -0.04 18.28 18.03
N GLU A 322 -1.34 18.22 18.31
CA GLU A 322 -2.10 16.97 18.25
C GLU A 322 -2.23 16.46 16.82
N VAL A 323 -2.50 17.35 15.87
CA VAL A 323 -2.52 17.04 14.43
C VAL A 323 -1.20 16.40 13.99
N GLU A 324 -0.06 17.00 14.35
CA GLU A 324 1.26 16.48 13.96
C GLU A 324 1.53 15.10 14.54
N ARG A 325 1.21 14.90 15.82
CA ARG A 325 1.34 13.61 16.51
C ARG A 325 0.46 12.54 15.85
N VAL A 326 -0.81 12.84 15.63
CA VAL A 326 -1.80 11.91 15.05
C VAL A 326 -1.45 11.55 13.61
N CYS A 327 -1.04 12.52 12.80
CA CYS A 327 -0.59 12.26 11.42
C CYS A 327 0.59 11.28 11.40
N GLU A 328 1.58 11.50 12.27
CA GLU A 328 2.74 10.62 12.36
C GLU A 328 2.35 9.20 12.80
N GLU A 329 1.50 9.05 13.81
CA GLU A 329 1.01 7.75 14.27
C GLU A 329 0.23 6.99 13.20
N ASN A 330 -0.68 7.69 12.50
CA ASN A 330 -1.46 7.11 11.42
C ASN A 330 -0.59 6.71 10.23
N LEU A 331 0.38 7.55 9.84
CA LEU A 331 1.33 7.25 8.79
C LEU A 331 2.03 5.91 9.08
N TYR A 332 2.65 5.77 10.24
CA TYR A 332 3.37 4.54 10.58
C TYR A 332 2.45 3.33 10.74
N ASN A 333 1.23 3.52 11.27
CA ASN A 333 0.25 2.44 11.32
C ASN A 333 -0.12 1.95 9.91
N VAL A 334 -0.40 2.86 8.97
CA VAL A 334 -0.78 2.51 7.59
C VAL A 334 0.40 1.89 6.83
N LEU A 335 1.59 2.49 6.91
CA LEU A 335 2.80 1.93 6.29
C LEU A 335 3.09 0.51 6.77
N LYS A 336 2.82 0.21 8.04
CA LYS A 336 3.06 -1.11 8.63
C LYS A 336 1.95 -2.12 8.32
N ASN A 337 0.68 -1.73 8.52
CA ASN A 337 -0.43 -2.68 8.66
C ASN A 337 -1.53 -2.55 7.58
N HIS A 338 -1.60 -1.43 6.87
CA HIS A 338 -2.75 -1.10 6.01
C HIS A 338 -2.35 -0.67 4.60
N ASN A 339 -1.39 -1.39 4.01
CA ASN A 339 -1.00 -1.27 2.61
C ASN A 339 -1.40 -2.52 1.80
N TYR A 340 -1.40 -2.42 0.46
CA TYR A 340 -1.82 -3.52 -0.41
C TYR A 340 -0.89 -4.74 -0.39
N THR A 341 0.39 -4.58 -0.06
CA THR A 341 1.29 -5.71 0.21
C THR A 341 0.75 -6.56 1.36
N GLN A 342 0.29 -5.94 2.45
CA GLN A 342 -0.33 -6.68 3.56
C GLN A 342 -1.65 -7.33 3.17
N ARG A 343 -2.44 -6.71 2.28
CA ARG A 343 -3.68 -7.30 1.77
C ARG A 343 -3.40 -8.53 0.91
N PHE A 344 -2.40 -8.46 0.06
CA PHE A 344 -2.02 -9.58 -0.78
C PHE A 344 -1.44 -10.73 0.04
N LYS A 345 -0.51 -10.46 0.98
CA LYS A 345 -0.04 -11.46 1.95
C LYS A 345 -1.19 -12.15 2.69
N TYR A 346 -2.17 -11.37 3.15
CA TYR A 346 -3.34 -11.92 3.81
C TYR A 346 -4.18 -12.82 2.89
N ILE A 347 -4.39 -12.44 1.63
CA ILE A 347 -5.06 -13.30 0.64
C ILE A 347 -4.31 -14.62 0.47
N LEU A 348 -2.99 -14.57 0.21
CA LEU A 348 -2.15 -15.76 0.01
C LEU A 348 -2.18 -16.68 1.23
N ASN A 349 -2.07 -16.12 2.44
CA ASN A 349 -2.13 -16.88 3.69
C ASN A 349 -3.49 -17.57 3.88
N VAL A 350 -4.59 -16.91 3.51
CA VAL A 350 -5.94 -17.47 3.61
C VAL A 350 -6.15 -18.62 2.63
N ILE A 351 -5.65 -18.50 1.40
CA ILE A 351 -5.79 -19.54 0.38
C ILE A 351 -4.74 -20.66 0.50
N GLY A 352 -3.78 -20.51 1.42
CA GLY A 352 -2.69 -21.47 1.64
C GLY A 352 -1.60 -21.44 0.56
N PHE A 353 -1.43 -20.32 -0.14
CA PHE A 353 -0.37 -20.16 -1.14
C PHE A 353 0.95 -19.80 -0.45
N GLU A 354 1.96 -20.65 -0.61
CA GLU A 354 3.28 -20.44 -0.02
C GLU A 354 4.12 -19.47 -0.86
N TYR A 355 4.80 -18.53 -0.20
CA TYR A 355 5.67 -17.54 -0.84
C TYR A 355 6.89 -17.25 0.03
N ASP A 356 7.94 -16.69 -0.57
CA ASP A 356 9.13 -16.24 0.15
C ASP A 356 8.81 -14.98 0.96
N GLU A 357 8.72 -15.14 2.27
CA GLU A 357 8.64 -14.03 3.20
C GLU A 357 10.06 -13.51 3.49
N SER A 358 10.58 -12.72 2.54
CA SER A 358 11.90 -12.11 2.69
C SER A 358 11.96 -11.23 3.94
N VAL A 359 13.06 -11.37 4.68
CA VAL A 359 13.31 -10.65 5.92
C VAL A 359 14.28 -9.51 5.65
N GLU A 360 13.84 -8.29 5.91
CA GLU A 360 14.65 -7.07 5.80
C GLU A 360 15.67 -7.01 6.96
N ASN A 361 16.91 -7.47 6.77
CA ASN A 361 17.92 -7.36 7.82
C ASN A 361 18.46 -5.93 7.91
N VAL A 362 18.83 -5.51 9.12
CA VAL A 362 19.55 -4.24 9.35
C VAL A 362 20.89 -4.53 10.02
N TYR A 363 21.99 -4.24 9.33
CA TYR A 363 23.33 -4.33 9.88
C TYR A 363 23.75 -3.00 10.49
N VAL A 364 23.96 -3.00 11.81
CA VAL A 364 24.44 -1.86 12.58
C VAL A 364 25.96 -1.95 12.70
N ILE A 365 26.64 -1.04 12.02
CA ILE A 365 28.09 -1.03 11.86
C ILE A 365 28.71 -0.07 12.88
N TYR A 366 29.67 -0.56 13.66
CA TYR A 366 30.42 0.21 14.65
C TYR A 366 31.91 0.17 14.34
N THR A 367 32.62 1.28 14.57
CA THR A 367 34.08 1.38 14.46
C THR A 367 34.75 1.67 15.81
N ASP A 368 33.97 1.62 16.90
CA ASP A 368 34.46 1.79 18.26
C ASP A 368 34.91 0.43 18.83
N ASP A 369 36.08 0.40 19.47
CA ASP A 369 36.66 -0.81 20.06
C ASP A 369 36.05 -1.19 21.42
N SER A 370 35.18 -0.35 22.00
CA SER A 370 34.52 -0.61 23.27
C SER A 370 33.28 -1.50 23.09
N TYR A 371 33.46 -2.80 23.30
CA TYR A 371 32.38 -3.79 23.22
C TYR A 371 31.15 -3.41 24.08
N ASP A 372 31.36 -2.95 25.32
CA ASP A 372 30.26 -2.60 26.23
C ASP A 372 29.46 -1.39 25.72
N ALA A 373 30.14 -0.39 25.15
CA ALA A 373 29.49 0.78 24.59
C ALA A 373 28.71 0.44 23.31
N VAL A 374 29.30 -0.39 22.44
CA VAL A 374 28.66 -0.92 21.24
C VAL A 374 27.40 -1.71 21.61
N LYS A 375 27.51 -2.64 22.56
CA LYS A 375 26.38 -3.47 23.00
C LYS A 375 25.27 -2.60 23.58
N GLN A 376 25.60 -1.62 24.43
CA GLN A 376 24.62 -0.72 25.03
C GLN A 376 23.87 0.11 23.98
N ASP A 377 24.57 0.63 22.95
CA ASP A 377 23.92 1.37 21.87
C ASP A 377 23.08 0.46 20.97
N PHE A 378 23.62 -0.70 20.60
CA PHE A 378 22.94 -1.68 19.78
C PHE A 378 21.62 -2.13 20.43
N ASP A 379 21.62 -2.42 21.73
CA ASP A 379 20.45 -2.87 22.47
C ASP A 379 19.32 -1.80 22.52
N LYS A 380 19.64 -0.50 22.39
CA LYS A 380 18.63 0.58 22.31
C LYS A 380 17.82 0.55 21.01
N ILE A 381 18.37 0.03 19.92
CA ILE A 381 17.71 0.06 18.60
C ILE A 381 16.57 -0.96 18.57
N SER A 382 15.33 -0.50 18.43
CA SER A 382 14.14 -1.36 18.41
C SER A 382 13.86 -1.85 16.98
N TYR A 383 14.54 -2.93 16.56
CA TYR A 383 14.28 -3.63 15.30
C TYR A 383 14.59 -5.13 15.46
N ASN A 384 13.69 -6.01 15.01
CA ASN A 384 13.77 -7.44 15.32
C ASN A 384 14.92 -8.14 14.57
N HIS A 385 15.15 -7.77 13.31
CA HIS A 385 16.13 -8.40 12.43
C HIS A 385 17.43 -7.59 12.32
N LYS A 386 17.81 -6.93 13.42
CA LYS A 386 19.08 -6.20 13.50
C LYS A 386 20.23 -7.16 13.80
N LYS A 387 21.35 -6.96 13.13
CA LYS A 387 22.64 -7.64 13.34
C LYS A 387 23.70 -6.58 13.60
N CYS A 388 24.72 -6.89 14.40
CA CYS A 388 25.78 -5.96 14.72
C CYS A 388 27.09 -6.39 14.03
N LEU A 389 27.73 -5.44 13.35
CA LEU A 389 29.07 -5.58 12.80
C LEU A 389 29.99 -4.61 13.52
N MET A 390 30.84 -5.13 14.41
CA MET A 390 31.86 -4.35 15.11
C MET A 390 33.18 -4.48 14.34
N ILE A 391 33.66 -3.36 13.82
CA ILE A 391 34.88 -3.29 13.02
C ILE A 391 36.01 -2.84 13.94
N THR A 392 37.08 -3.63 13.97
CA THR A 392 38.25 -3.34 14.80
C THR A 392 39.55 -3.63 14.07
N SER A 393 40.59 -2.86 14.41
CA SER A 393 41.97 -3.16 14.04
C SER A 393 42.71 -3.94 15.15
N ASN A 394 42.04 -4.22 16.28
CA ASN A 394 42.60 -4.94 17.41
C ASN A 394 42.37 -6.46 17.27
N PRO A 395 43.42 -7.26 16.97
CA PRO A 395 43.29 -8.70 16.77
C PRO A 395 42.98 -9.49 18.05
N ASP A 396 43.00 -8.86 19.23
CA ASP A 396 42.61 -9.52 20.48
C ASP A 396 41.09 -9.49 20.71
N LEU A 397 40.37 -8.53 20.10
CA LEU A 397 38.92 -8.45 20.19
C LEU A 397 38.22 -9.50 19.30
N THR A 398 38.86 -9.95 18.22
CA THR A 398 38.31 -10.96 17.30
C THR A 398 38.39 -12.39 17.85
N LYS A 399 39.02 -12.61 19.01
CA LYS A 399 39.21 -13.94 19.62
C LYS A 399 38.13 -14.32 20.61
N ASP A 400 37.37 -13.35 21.13
CA ASP A 400 36.34 -13.59 22.13
C ASP A 400 34.94 -13.53 21.49
N GLU A 401 34.32 -14.68 21.22
CA GLU A 401 32.88 -14.74 20.93
C GLU A 401 32.09 -14.45 22.21
N LYS A 402 31.33 -13.34 22.25
CA LYS A 402 30.53 -12.93 23.42
C LYS A 402 29.01 -12.88 23.17
N ASP A 403 28.55 -12.76 21.92
CA ASP A 403 27.13 -12.66 21.56
C ASP A 403 26.90 -13.09 20.09
N GLU A 404 25.95 -13.98 19.81
CA GLU A 404 25.64 -14.48 18.45
C GLU A 404 25.19 -13.37 17.48
N LYS A 405 24.69 -12.24 17.99
CA LYS A 405 24.24 -11.11 17.16
C LYS A 405 25.35 -10.09 16.86
N ILE A 406 26.50 -10.18 17.52
CA ILE A 406 27.61 -9.25 17.38
C ILE A 406 28.77 -9.96 16.71
N GLN A 407 28.95 -9.68 15.43
CA GLN A 407 30.09 -10.16 14.68
C GLN A 407 31.22 -9.13 14.76
N ILE A 408 32.37 -9.53 15.27
CA ILE A 408 33.58 -8.70 15.32
C ILE A 408 34.45 -9.09 14.12
N ILE A 409 34.75 -8.11 13.25
CA ILE A 409 35.50 -8.34 12.01
C ILE A 409 36.66 -7.35 11.88
N ASN A 410 37.69 -7.76 11.14
CA ASN A 410 38.76 -6.84 10.76
C ASN A 410 38.23 -5.85 9.71
N GLN A 411 38.71 -4.61 9.77
CA GLN A 411 38.45 -3.57 8.78
C GLN A 411 38.70 -4.02 7.33
N ASP A 412 39.74 -4.82 7.09
CA ASP A 412 40.09 -5.31 5.75
C ASP A 412 39.06 -6.31 5.18
N ASP A 413 38.28 -6.98 6.04
CA ASP A 413 37.31 -8.00 5.64
C ASP A 413 35.93 -7.42 5.28
N LEU A 414 35.66 -6.18 5.68
CA LEU A 414 34.34 -5.56 5.51
C LEU A 414 33.92 -5.47 4.04
N MET A 415 34.86 -5.18 3.13
CA MET A 415 34.55 -5.16 1.70
C MET A 415 34.29 -6.53 1.11
N ASN A 416 34.87 -7.59 1.69
CA ASN A 416 34.64 -8.96 1.25
C ASN A 416 33.22 -9.42 1.60
N LEU A 417 32.59 -8.83 2.62
CA LEU A 417 31.21 -9.12 2.99
C LEU A 417 30.18 -8.52 2.03
N ALA A 418 30.56 -7.55 1.19
CA ALA A 418 29.62 -6.86 0.30
C ALA A 418 28.84 -7.82 -0.61
N ASP A 419 29.47 -8.90 -1.06
CA ASP A 419 28.86 -9.89 -1.95
C ASP A 419 28.04 -10.96 -1.20
N SER A 420 28.01 -10.90 0.14
CA SER A 420 27.26 -11.85 0.99
C SER A 420 25.90 -11.32 1.45
N PHE A 421 25.61 -10.04 1.25
CA PHE A 421 24.35 -9.41 1.65
C PHE A 421 23.28 -9.52 0.57
N ASP A 422 22.02 -9.65 1.00
CA ASP A 422 20.87 -9.60 0.08
C ASP A 422 20.67 -8.17 -0.46
N GLY A 423 20.05 -8.03 -1.63
CA GLY A 423 19.64 -6.73 -2.17
C GLY A 423 18.63 -6.00 -1.25
N ASP A 424 17.88 -6.75 -0.44
CA ASP A 424 16.91 -6.20 0.52
C ASP A 424 17.50 -5.84 1.89
N ASP A 425 18.80 -6.05 2.11
CA ASP A 425 19.50 -5.70 3.35
C ASP A 425 19.76 -4.17 3.48
N TYR A 426 19.67 -3.67 4.72
CA TYR A 426 19.95 -2.29 5.08
C TYR A 426 21.10 -2.18 6.09
N PHE A 427 21.68 -0.98 6.17
CA PHE A 427 22.89 -0.72 6.94
C PHE A 427 22.81 0.65 7.62
N ILE A 428 23.43 0.77 8.79
CA ILE A 428 23.62 2.05 9.48
C ILE A 428 24.98 2.06 10.14
N ILE A 429 25.80 3.08 9.87
CA ILE A 429 27.08 3.29 10.55
C ILE A 429 26.84 4.19 11.77
N ARG A 430 27.14 3.70 12.96
CA ARG A 430 26.84 4.39 14.22
C ARG A 430 28.00 5.25 14.72
N ASP A 431 27.73 6.53 14.93
CA ASP A 431 28.57 7.43 15.73
C ASP A 431 28.01 7.49 17.16
N LEU A 432 28.72 6.83 18.10
CA LEU A 432 28.33 6.73 19.52
C LEU A 432 28.28 8.09 20.25
N LYS A 433 28.83 9.16 19.66
CA LYS A 433 28.71 10.52 20.22
C LYS A 433 27.32 11.12 20.06
N LYS A 434 26.45 10.49 19.27
CA LYS A 434 25.08 10.93 19.03
C LYS A 434 24.09 9.85 19.45
N ASP A 435 23.12 10.27 20.25
CA ASP A 435 21.97 9.42 20.56
C ASP A 435 21.19 9.07 19.29
N ILE A 436 20.51 7.92 19.35
CA ILE A 436 19.61 7.43 18.31
C ILE A 436 18.23 7.26 18.92
N ASN A 437 17.20 7.72 18.21
CA ASN A 437 15.84 7.36 18.54
C ASN A 437 15.67 5.84 18.37
N GLN A 438 15.22 5.17 19.42
CA GLN A 438 15.05 3.72 19.45
C GLN A 438 14.19 3.19 18.30
N LYS A 439 13.23 4.00 17.81
CA LYS A 439 12.32 3.63 16.72
C LYS A 439 12.80 4.08 15.33
N PHE A 440 13.93 4.80 15.23
CA PHE A 440 14.41 5.34 13.96
C PHE A 440 14.56 4.27 12.87
N VAL A 441 15.21 3.15 13.20
CA VAL A 441 15.46 2.07 12.24
C VAL A 441 14.15 1.44 11.74
N ASP A 442 13.23 1.10 12.65
CA ASP A 442 11.90 0.55 12.29
C ASP A 442 11.14 1.51 11.36
N LYS A 443 11.13 2.81 11.68
CA LYS A 443 10.52 3.84 10.84
C LYS A 443 11.20 3.95 9.47
N ALA A 444 12.53 4.01 9.43
CA ALA A 444 13.30 4.17 8.20
C ALA A 444 13.12 2.97 7.24
N VAL A 445 13.05 1.74 7.75
CA VAL A 445 12.73 0.55 6.94
C VAL A 445 11.32 0.67 6.32
N LEU A 446 10.32 1.14 7.07
CA LEU A 446 8.98 1.38 6.52
C LEU A 446 8.99 2.42 5.39
N HIS A 447 9.81 3.47 5.51
CA HIS A 447 9.97 4.48 4.48
C HIS A 447 10.65 3.96 3.21
N TYR A 448 11.57 2.99 3.31
CA TYR A 448 12.19 2.36 2.14
C TYR A 448 11.22 1.57 1.25
N LYS A 449 10.02 1.25 1.72
CA LYS A 449 9.01 0.51 0.94
C LYS A 449 8.48 1.29 -0.26
N TYR A 450 8.67 2.61 -0.28
CA TYR A 450 8.28 3.47 -1.40
C TYR A 450 9.42 4.38 -1.89
N LEU A 451 10.53 4.51 -1.15
CA LEU A 451 11.66 5.33 -1.55
C LEU A 451 12.58 4.61 -2.55
N ASN A 452 13.31 5.41 -3.33
CA ASN A 452 14.44 4.89 -4.09
C ASN A 452 15.50 4.35 -3.13
N LYS A 453 15.98 3.13 -3.39
CA LYS A 453 17.01 2.43 -2.61
C LYS A 453 18.36 3.17 -2.60
N ASP A 454 18.60 4.07 -3.55
CA ASP A 454 19.81 4.89 -3.61
C ASP A 454 19.82 6.05 -2.59
N TYR A 455 18.69 6.36 -1.95
CA TYR A 455 18.63 7.41 -0.94
C TYR A 455 19.10 6.91 0.42
N LEU A 456 19.74 7.78 1.20
CA LEU A 456 19.95 7.58 2.63
C LEU A 456 18.70 8.06 3.38
N ILE A 457 18.46 7.57 4.59
CA ILE A 457 17.40 8.08 5.48
C ILE A 457 18.05 8.62 6.75
N GLU A 458 17.63 9.81 7.19
CA GLU A 458 18.08 10.44 8.44
C GLU A 458 16.90 10.89 9.30
N GLU A 459 17.10 10.98 10.61
CA GLU A 459 16.15 11.61 11.51
C GLU A 459 16.37 13.14 11.53
N ASN A 460 15.32 13.93 11.26
CA ASN A 460 15.41 15.38 11.22
C ASN A 460 14.07 16.04 11.61
N ALA A 461 14.12 17.26 12.16
CA ALA A 461 12.91 18.03 12.46
C ALA A 461 12.13 18.40 11.18
N ASN A 462 12.84 18.67 10.08
CA ASN A 462 12.22 18.93 8.77
C ASN A 462 11.99 17.60 8.06
N LYS A 463 10.83 17.00 8.31
CA LYS A 463 10.47 15.66 7.82
C LYS A 463 10.00 15.66 6.36
N TYR A 464 10.13 14.49 5.76
CA TYR A 464 9.61 14.06 4.47
C TYR A 464 10.10 14.83 3.24
N ILE A 465 11.26 15.47 3.35
CA ILE A 465 11.93 16.19 2.26
C ILE A 465 13.21 15.48 1.84
N LEU A 466 13.60 15.70 0.58
CA LEU A 466 14.88 15.25 0.05
C LEU A 466 15.90 16.40 0.12
N ASN A 467 17.10 16.08 0.58
CA ASN A 467 18.25 16.98 0.67
C ASN A 467 19.51 16.28 0.12
N THR A 468 20.61 17.03 0.06
CA THR A 468 21.95 16.47 -0.21
C THR A 468 22.79 16.52 1.07
N THR A 469 23.58 15.49 1.31
CA THR A 469 24.53 15.45 2.43
C THR A 469 25.84 14.81 2.02
N THR A 470 26.92 15.13 2.75
CA THR A 470 28.22 14.44 2.62
C THR A 470 28.51 13.47 3.76
N LYS A 471 27.56 13.35 4.71
CA LYS A 471 27.67 12.51 5.90
C LYS A 471 26.87 11.23 5.71
N TYR A 472 27.41 10.11 6.19
CA TYR A 472 26.76 8.79 6.14
C TYR A 472 26.48 8.22 7.53
N GLU A 473 27.10 8.76 8.57
CA GLU A 473 26.91 8.30 9.95
C GLU A 473 25.49 8.60 10.43
N ASN A 474 24.93 7.65 11.17
CA ASN A 474 23.57 7.66 11.73
C ASN A 474 22.48 7.80 10.68
N ARG A 475 22.74 7.29 9.47
CA ARG A 475 21.77 7.23 8.38
C ARG A 475 21.59 5.79 7.96
N LEU A 476 20.34 5.39 7.77
CA LEU A 476 20.04 4.10 7.18
C LEU A 476 20.31 4.19 5.67
N PHE A 477 20.91 3.16 5.09
CA PHE A 477 21.12 3.03 3.65
C PHE A 477 20.90 1.58 3.20
N SER A 478 20.48 1.39 1.96
CA SER A 478 20.33 0.05 1.38
C SER A 478 21.65 -0.51 0.85
N ASN A 479 21.66 -1.80 0.50
CA ASN A 479 22.79 -2.46 -0.14
C ASN A 479 23.31 -1.76 -1.42
N ASN A 480 22.45 -1.03 -2.16
CA ASN A 480 22.86 -0.24 -3.33
C ASN A 480 23.99 0.76 -3.01
N ASN A 481 23.98 1.32 -1.78
CA ASN A 481 24.97 2.29 -1.35
C ASN A 481 26.14 1.67 -0.59
N PHE A 482 26.11 0.37 -0.28
CA PHE A 482 27.08 -0.26 0.64
C PHE A 482 28.52 -0.06 0.19
N LYS A 483 28.89 -0.56 -0.99
CA LYS A 483 30.26 -0.45 -1.52
C LYS A 483 30.74 1.00 -1.59
N ARG A 484 29.84 1.92 -1.96
CA ARG A 484 30.15 3.35 -2.10
C ARG A 484 30.43 4.04 -0.77
N ILE A 485 29.55 3.84 0.22
CA ILE A 485 29.69 4.43 1.55
C ILE A 485 30.88 3.84 2.29
N ILE A 486 31.04 2.52 2.24
CA ILE A 486 32.16 1.86 2.91
C ILE A 486 33.49 2.29 2.31
N PHE A 487 33.58 2.44 0.99
CA PHE A 487 34.78 2.99 0.36
C PHE A 487 35.06 4.43 0.83
N SER A 488 34.02 5.26 0.96
CA SER A 488 34.16 6.62 1.48
C SER A 488 34.62 6.65 2.93
N MET A 489 34.11 5.75 3.76
CA MET A 489 34.49 5.59 5.17
C MET A 489 35.96 5.17 5.32
N LEU A 490 36.39 4.15 4.58
CA LEU A 490 37.75 3.61 4.69
C LEU A 490 38.83 4.57 4.15
N ASN A 491 38.47 5.45 3.22
CA ASN A 491 39.41 6.36 2.54
C ASN A 491 39.25 7.83 2.92
N ASP A 492 38.40 8.15 3.91
CA ASP A 492 38.04 9.52 4.32
C ASP A 492 37.66 10.43 3.13
N LYS A 493 36.86 9.88 2.20
CA LYS A 493 36.38 10.62 1.03
C LYS A 493 35.03 11.27 1.31
N LYS A 494 34.91 12.51 0.83
CA LYS A 494 33.64 13.26 0.85
C LYS A 494 32.93 13.07 -0.47
N GLU A 495 31.83 12.33 -0.44
CA GLU A 495 30.93 12.17 -1.56
C GLU A 495 29.56 12.74 -1.22
N GLU A 496 28.81 13.18 -2.22
CA GLU A 496 27.44 13.66 -2.04
C GLU A 496 26.44 12.51 -2.17
N TYR A 497 25.51 12.46 -1.23
CA TYR A 497 24.41 11.52 -1.16
C TYR A 497 23.09 12.26 -1.10
N THR A 498 22.08 11.72 -1.79
CA THR A 498 20.69 12.15 -1.56
C THR A 498 20.21 11.53 -0.25
N VAL A 499 19.66 12.37 0.63
CA VAL A 499 19.14 11.95 1.94
C VAL A 499 17.69 12.37 2.09
N TYR A 500 16.87 11.46 2.57
CA TYR A 500 15.49 11.67 2.95
C TYR A 500 15.38 11.83 4.46
N SER A 501 14.69 12.87 4.91
CA SER A 501 14.54 13.19 6.32
C SER A 501 13.20 12.65 6.86
N ILE A 502 13.18 12.04 8.05
CA ILE A 502 11.97 11.50 8.71
C ILE A 502 11.84 11.93 10.17
#